data_AF-A0A4W6DAC1-F1
#
_entry.id   AF-A0A4W6DAC1-F1
#
_cell.length_a   1.000
_cell.length_b   1.000
_cell.length_c   1.000
_cell.angle_alpha   90.00
_cell.angle_beta   90.00
_cell.angle_gamma   90.00
#
_symmetry.space_group_name_H-M   'P 1'
#
loop_
_entity.id
_entity.type
_entity.pdbx_description
1 polymer ?
#
loop_
_entity_poly.entity_id
_entity_poly.type
_entity_poly.pdbx_seq_one_letter_code
_entity_poly.pdbx_strand_id
1 'polypeptide(L)'
;MLSFQWFRLVLVFYPMSLRGVEAQFPRSCTTPEALQTRECCPPWNGSPCGFSSGRGVCAPHPARDLPKPVDYRVNWPRAFYDSVCTCWGNYDGSDCGQCLPGWRGPQCQQRHHVERKEITDLTDSERETFLSSLHQAKQSLSSRYNILTSNDTTVDGNYAFQNTSVYNLYVWMHYYSAKSYAGSENNAAHRGPAFLFWHRVFLLFIEREIRELTGNQDFYIPYWDWTRTNHCNICTNKYFGGVREDGRIDSASLFSKWKTICPFQESLGIICIHSDASDPAHLIRNPGKDPIYKTLPTAADVEDTMATPLFDTPPFDITSKNSFRSKLEGFQIPSDSRHLNASMHNLVHRYFNGTMSLVPTAANDPIFMLHHSFIDKLLERWLQDHSEATYPESDQVHPAQRAQAYMAPFFPLRTNNYYLGRDTKSLGYSYKEHSLSRSAAGHITATQAEGRGDCETNVRRSKTSL
;
A
#
# COMPACT_ATOMS: atom_id res chain seq x y z
N MET A 1 -50.48 55.30 -30.78
CA MET A 1 -49.29 54.48 -31.09
C MET A 1 -48.86 53.79 -29.80
N LEU A 2 -49.05 52.47 -29.69
CA LEU A 2 -48.59 51.67 -28.56
C LEU A 2 -47.98 50.38 -29.11
N SER A 3 -46.72 50.12 -28.78
CA SER A 3 -45.94 48.99 -29.30
C SER A 3 -46.03 47.82 -28.32
N PHE A 4 -46.51 46.67 -28.80
CA PHE A 4 -46.47 45.42 -28.06
C PHE A 4 -45.28 44.57 -28.55
N GLN A 5 -44.21 44.53 -27.77
CA GLN A 5 -43.12 43.59 -28.01
C GLN A 5 -43.49 42.19 -27.52
N TRP A 6 -43.39 41.21 -28.41
CA TRP A 6 -43.63 39.80 -28.13
C TRP A 6 -42.38 39.16 -27.50
N PHE A 7 -42.45 38.79 -26.22
CA PHE A 7 -41.47 37.87 -25.64
C PHE A 7 -41.81 36.42 -26.02
N ARG A 8 -40.98 35.82 -26.87
CA ARG A 8 -41.01 34.36 -27.09
C ARG A 8 -40.28 33.66 -25.95
N LEU A 9 -41.02 32.88 -25.15
CA LEU A 9 -40.44 31.95 -24.19
C LEU A 9 -39.83 30.77 -24.96
N VAL A 10 -38.49 30.76 -25.09
CA VAL A 10 -37.75 29.60 -25.59
C VAL A 10 -37.43 28.71 -24.39
N LEU A 11 -38.21 27.63 -24.21
CA LEU A 11 -37.89 26.57 -23.27
C LEU A 11 -36.71 25.75 -23.82
N VAL A 12 -35.50 26.17 -23.48
CA VAL A 12 -34.29 25.35 -23.67
C VAL A 12 -34.32 24.23 -22.64
N PHE A 13 -34.80 23.05 -23.06
CA PHE A 13 -34.58 21.82 -22.30
C PHE A 13 -33.09 21.50 -22.31
N TYR A 14 -32.40 21.85 -21.24
CA TYR A 14 -31.08 21.30 -20.94
C TYR A 14 -31.25 19.80 -20.61
N PRO A 15 -30.60 18.88 -21.34
CA PRO A 15 -30.50 17.51 -20.87
C PRO A 15 -29.63 17.52 -19.61
N MET A 16 -30.22 17.12 -18.48
CA MET A 16 -29.52 17.05 -17.20
C MET A 16 -28.51 15.90 -17.27
N SER A 17 -27.26 16.23 -17.63
CA SER A 17 -26.15 15.27 -17.71
C SER A 17 -25.76 14.83 -16.30
N LEU A 18 -26.33 13.71 -15.85
CA LEU A 18 -25.98 13.05 -14.60
C LEU A 18 -24.57 12.45 -14.73
N ARG A 19 -23.56 13.22 -14.31
CA ARG A 19 -22.17 12.75 -14.18
C ARG A 19 -21.98 12.01 -12.85
N GLY A 20 -21.70 10.71 -12.92
CA GLY A 20 -21.36 9.81 -11.79
C GLY A 20 -19.85 9.69 -11.54
N VAL A 21 -19.41 8.86 -10.56
CA VAL A 21 -18.02 8.87 -10.03
C VAL A 21 -17.53 7.54 -9.32
N GLU A 22 -16.52 7.57 -8.41
CA GLU A 22 -15.39 6.60 -8.23
C GLU A 22 -15.21 5.79 -6.85
N ALA A 23 -14.93 4.44 -6.81
CA ALA A 23 -15.18 3.34 -5.75
C ALA A 23 -14.91 1.76 -5.85
N GLN A 24 -13.74 1.13 -5.65
CA GLN A 24 -13.38 -0.27 -6.08
C GLN A 24 -14.39 -1.47 -5.99
N PHE A 25 -14.65 -2.12 -7.15
CA PHE A 25 -15.32 -3.44 -7.36
C PHE A 25 -14.94 -4.11 -8.71
N PRO A 26 -15.05 -5.44 -8.87
CA PRO A 26 -14.92 -6.08 -10.19
C PRO A 26 -15.98 -5.55 -11.16
N ARG A 27 -15.62 -5.26 -12.41
CA ARG A 27 -16.52 -4.62 -13.41
C ARG A 27 -17.86 -5.34 -13.58
N SER A 28 -17.84 -6.67 -13.62
CA SER A 28 -19.05 -7.49 -13.75
C SER A 28 -19.97 -7.45 -12.53
N CYS A 29 -19.51 -6.93 -11.39
CA CYS A 29 -20.30 -6.77 -10.17
C CYS A 29 -20.89 -5.36 -10.00
N THR A 30 -20.48 -4.39 -10.81
CA THR A 30 -20.96 -2.99 -10.70
C THR A 30 -22.25 -2.73 -11.48
N THR A 31 -23.02 -3.78 -11.80
CA THR A 31 -24.27 -3.66 -12.57
C THR A 31 -25.48 -3.68 -11.63
N PRO A 32 -26.63 -3.11 -12.03
CA PRO A 32 -27.86 -3.16 -11.23
C PRO A 32 -28.27 -4.59 -10.88
N GLU A 33 -28.08 -5.54 -11.81
CA GLU A 33 -28.43 -6.95 -11.63
C GLU A 33 -27.58 -7.60 -10.53
N ALA A 34 -26.25 -7.43 -10.57
CA ALA A 34 -25.35 -7.98 -9.56
C ALA A 34 -25.59 -7.41 -8.15
N LEU A 35 -25.98 -6.14 -8.05
CA LEU A 35 -26.33 -5.48 -6.79
C LEU A 35 -27.71 -5.88 -6.28
N GLN A 36 -28.67 -6.13 -7.19
CA GLN A 36 -30.02 -6.59 -6.85
C GLN A 36 -30.03 -8.07 -6.41
N THR A 37 -29.30 -8.94 -7.11
CA THR A 37 -29.11 -10.35 -6.70
C THR A 37 -28.16 -10.48 -5.52
N ARG A 38 -27.34 -9.46 -5.27
CA ARG A 38 -26.29 -9.43 -4.24
C ARG A 38 -25.24 -10.52 -4.47
N GLU A 39 -24.93 -10.81 -5.73
CA GLU A 39 -23.92 -11.79 -6.12
C GLU A 39 -22.81 -11.16 -6.95
N CYS A 40 -21.57 -11.24 -6.47
CA CYS A 40 -20.38 -10.81 -7.21
C CYS A 40 -19.58 -12.03 -7.65
N CYS A 41 -20.05 -12.67 -8.72
CA CYS A 41 -19.45 -13.88 -9.29
C CYS A 41 -19.15 -13.72 -10.79
N PRO A 42 -18.14 -12.91 -11.17
CA PRO A 42 -17.77 -12.67 -12.56
C PRO A 42 -17.47 -13.97 -13.34
N PRO A 43 -17.82 -14.04 -14.63
CA PRO A 43 -17.53 -15.21 -15.45
C PRO A 43 -16.08 -15.23 -15.90
N TRP A 44 -15.39 -16.35 -15.66
CA TRP A 44 -14.13 -16.69 -16.33
C TRP A 44 -14.40 -17.71 -17.44
N ASN A 45 -13.96 -17.41 -18.66
CA ASN A 45 -14.19 -18.24 -19.85
C ASN A 45 -15.67 -18.67 -20.02
N GLY A 46 -16.60 -17.74 -19.78
CA GLY A 46 -18.05 -17.96 -19.90
C GLY A 46 -18.73 -18.63 -18.69
N SER A 47 -17.99 -19.02 -17.65
CA SER A 47 -18.53 -19.70 -16.46
C SER A 47 -18.29 -18.87 -15.18
N PRO A 48 -19.30 -18.61 -14.33
CA PRO A 48 -19.11 -17.93 -13.05
C PRO A 48 -17.97 -18.56 -12.24
N CYS A 49 -17.02 -17.74 -11.80
CA CYS A 49 -15.85 -18.17 -11.01
C CYS A 49 -14.99 -19.28 -11.67
N GLY A 50 -15.10 -19.45 -12.99
CA GLY A 50 -14.43 -20.51 -13.75
C GLY A 50 -14.86 -21.93 -13.35
N PHE A 51 -16.08 -22.11 -12.83
CA PHE A 51 -16.59 -23.40 -12.35
C PHE A 51 -16.47 -24.53 -13.38
N SER A 52 -16.88 -24.27 -14.62
CA SER A 52 -16.80 -25.22 -15.74
C SER A 52 -15.36 -25.62 -16.13
N SER A 53 -14.35 -24.99 -15.54
CA SER A 53 -12.93 -25.28 -15.74
C SER A 53 -12.22 -25.66 -14.43
N GLY A 54 -12.97 -25.99 -13.37
CA GLY A 54 -12.41 -26.46 -12.11
C GLY A 54 -11.63 -25.40 -11.32
N ARG A 55 -11.95 -24.11 -11.49
CA ARG A 55 -11.22 -23.00 -10.85
C ARG A 55 -11.78 -22.51 -9.53
N GLY A 56 -13.09 -22.63 -9.34
CA GLY A 56 -13.80 -22.06 -8.21
C GLY A 56 -15.30 -22.15 -8.38
N VAL A 57 -16.03 -21.57 -7.43
CA VAL A 57 -17.49 -21.61 -7.37
C VAL A 57 -18.03 -20.29 -6.83
N CYS A 58 -19.21 -19.89 -7.31
CA CYS A 58 -19.97 -18.81 -6.69
C CYS A 58 -20.58 -19.34 -5.39
N ALA A 59 -20.21 -18.77 -4.25
CA ALA A 59 -20.64 -19.27 -2.94
C ALA A 59 -20.93 -18.14 -1.95
N PRO A 60 -21.85 -18.36 -0.99
CA PRO A 60 -22.03 -17.46 0.14
C PRO A 60 -20.76 -17.32 0.98
N HIS A 61 -20.48 -16.12 1.48
CA HIS A 61 -19.38 -15.89 2.43
C HIS A 61 -19.88 -15.79 3.88
N PRO A 62 -19.08 -16.20 4.90
CA PRO A 62 -19.46 -16.13 6.31
C PRO A 62 -20.00 -14.78 6.78
N ALA A 63 -19.46 -13.67 6.27
CA ALA A 63 -19.94 -12.33 6.64
C ALA A 63 -21.39 -12.02 6.19
N ARG A 64 -22.01 -12.83 5.33
CA ARG A 64 -23.42 -12.70 4.89
C ARG A 64 -24.40 -12.76 6.06
N ASP A 65 -24.09 -13.65 7.01
CA ASP A 65 -24.97 -13.94 8.14
C ASP A 65 -24.75 -12.95 9.31
N LEU A 66 -23.83 -11.99 9.15
CA LEU A 66 -23.63 -10.85 10.05
C LEU A 66 -24.61 -9.71 9.73
N PRO A 67 -24.90 -8.83 10.71
CA PRO A 67 -25.71 -7.63 10.47
C PRO A 67 -25.15 -6.75 9.35
N LYS A 68 -26.03 -6.15 8.55
CA LYS A 68 -25.66 -5.04 7.66
C LYS A 68 -25.02 -3.93 8.50
N PRO A 69 -23.82 -3.45 8.15
CA PRO A 69 -23.14 -2.43 8.92
C PRO A 69 -23.70 -1.03 8.63
N VAL A 70 -23.49 -0.08 9.55
CA VAL A 70 -23.65 1.36 9.25
C VAL A 70 -22.54 1.85 8.31
N ASP A 71 -21.33 1.33 8.46
CA ASP A 71 -20.20 1.63 7.57
C ASP A 71 -19.86 0.41 6.72
N TYR A 72 -19.97 0.52 5.40
CA TYR A 72 -19.82 -0.58 4.44
C TYR A 72 -18.52 -1.42 4.55
N ARG A 73 -17.49 -0.90 5.22
CA ARG A 73 -16.21 -1.58 5.44
C ARG A 73 -16.22 -2.54 6.63
N VAL A 74 -17.19 -2.40 7.54
CA VAL A 74 -17.41 -3.36 8.63
C VAL A 74 -18.16 -4.57 8.06
N ASN A 75 -17.81 -5.78 8.49
CA ASN A 75 -18.37 -7.04 7.95
C ASN A 75 -18.23 -7.16 6.41
N TRP A 76 -17.18 -6.58 5.80
CA TRP A 76 -16.98 -6.60 4.35
C TRP A 76 -17.13 -8.02 3.73
N PRO A 77 -17.79 -8.18 2.56
CA PRO A 77 -18.45 -7.20 1.72
C PRO A 77 -19.98 -7.08 1.98
N ARG A 78 -20.46 -7.42 3.19
CA ARG A 78 -21.88 -7.61 3.55
C ARG A 78 -22.86 -6.53 3.09
N ALA A 79 -22.44 -5.28 2.98
CA ALA A 79 -23.27 -4.21 2.46
C ALA A 79 -23.73 -4.49 1.01
N PHE A 80 -22.83 -4.96 0.16
CA PHE A 80 -23.04 -5.10 -1.28
C PHE A 80 -23.50 -6.49 -1.70
N TYR A 81 -22.78 -7.52 -1.26
CA TYR A 81 -22.99 -8.90 -1.72
C TYR A 81 -23.20 -9.86 -0.55
N ASP A 82 -23.79 -11.00 -0.89
CA ASP A 82 -24.05 -12.15 -0.04
C ASP A 82 -23.31 -13.40 -0.58
N SER A 83 -23.10 -13.47 -1.90
CA SER A 83 -22.30 -14.48 -2.62
C SER A 83 -21.12 -13.86 -3.37
N VAL A 84 -19.96 -14.53 -3.37
CA VAL A 84 -18.75 -14.14 -4.13
C VAL A 84 -18.02 -15.37 -4.67
N CYS A 85 -17.07 -15.19 -5.58
CA CYS A 85 -16.20 -16.29 -6.02
C CYS A 85 -15.29 -16.82 -4.90
N THR A 86 -15.34 -18.14 -4.69
CA THR A 86 -14.39 -18.90 -3.87
C THR A 86 -13.55 -19.77 -4.80
N CYS A 87 -12.25 -19.51 -4.88
CA CYS A 87 -11.33 -20.19 -5.78
C CYS A 87 -10.72 -21.46 -5.15
N TRP A 88 -10.38 -22.44 -5.98
CA TRP A 88 -9.83 -23.72 -5.55
C TRP A 88 -8.32 -23.81 -5.84
N GLY A 89 -7.60 -24.58 -5.01
CA GLY A 89 -6.16 -24.81 -5.18
C GLY A 89 -5.35 -23.51 -5.24
N ASN A 90 -4.64 -23.30 -6.35
CA ASN A 90 -3.78 -22.13 -6.57
C ASN A 90 -4.43 -21.02 -7.41
N TYR A 91 -5.73 -21.11 -7.71
CA TYR A 91 -6.45 -20.07 -8.44
C TYR A 91 -6.81 -18.88 -7.55
N ASP A 92 -6.85 -17.68 -8.14
CA ASP A 92 -7.12 -16.42 -7.44
C ASP A 92 -7.75 -15.38 -8.38
N GLY A 93 -8.01 -14.18 -7.87
CA GLY A 93 -8.68 -13.10 -8.60
C GLY A 93 -10.19 -13.14 -8.38
N SER A 94 -10.89 -12.06 -8.76
CA SER A 94 -12.33 -11.94 -8.51
C SER A 94 -13.19 -12.93 -9.30
N ASP A 95 -12.64 -13.53 -10.35
CA ASP A 95 -13.25 -14.50 -11.27
C ASP A 95 -12.59 -15.90 -11.20
N CYS A 96 -11.62 -16.07 -10.30
CA CYS A 96 -10.69 -17.22 -10.24
C CYS A 96 -9.83 -17.46 -11.50
N GLY A 97 -9.70 -16.44 -12.36
CA GLY A 97 -8.90 -16.47 -13.58
C GLY A 97 -7.39 -16.35 -13.36
N GLN A 98 -6.99 -15.70 -12.27
CA GLN A 98 -5.59 -15.43 -11.91
C GLN A 98 -5.01 -16.57 -11.05
N CYS A 99 -3.76 -16.41 -10.63
CA CYS A 99 -3.08 -17.32 -9.71
C CYS A 99 -2.81 -16.66 -8.35
N LEU A 100 -2.75 -17.48 -7.30
CA LEU A 100 -2.29 -17.05 -5.98
C LEU A 100 -0.85 -16.51 -6.06
N PRO A 101 -0.45 -15.58 -5.17
CA PRO A 101 0.94 -15.18 -5.01
C PRO A 101 1.90 -16.39 -4.95
N GLY A 102 2.97 -16.35 -5.74
CA GLY A 102 3.94 -17.43 -5.89
C GLY A 102 3.58 -18.52 -6.89
N TRP A 103 2.49 -18.36 -7.66
CA TRP A 103 2.09 -19.27 -8.73
C TRP A 103 1.83 -18.53 -10.04
N ARG A 104 2.09 -19.20 -11.17
CA ARG A 104 1.85 -18.68 -12.52
C ARG A 104 1.49 -19.78 -13.52
N GLY A 105 1.27 -19.35 -14.76
CA GLY A 105 0.89 -20.22 -15.89
C GLY A 105 -0.61 -20.50 -15.92
N PRO A 106 -1.14 -21.04 -17.04
CA PRO A 106 -2.57 -21.12 -17.28
C PRO A 106 -3.35 -21.99 -16.28
N GLN A 107 -2.67 -22.91 -15.58
CA GLN A 107 -3.26 -23.78 -14.55
C GLN A 107 -2.74 -23.49 -13.13
N CYS A 108 -1.98 -22.42 -12.92
CA CYS A 108 -1.41 -22.04 -11.61
C CYS A 108 -0.57 -23.14 -10.92
N GLN A 109 0.11 -23.96 -11.73
CA GLN A 109 0.96 -25.09 -11.28
C GLN A 109 2.45 -24.76 -11.30
N GLN A 110 2.87 -23.66 -11.94
CA GLN A 110 4.28 -23.26 -11.98
C GLN A 110 4.56 -22.32 -10.82
N ARG A 111 5.59 -22.59 -10.02
CA ARG A 111 6.04 -21.62 -9.01
C ARG A 111 6.59 -20.36 -9.69
N HIS A 112 6.32 -19.22 -9.07
CA HIS A 112 6.87 -17.92 -9.43
C HIS A 112 7.57 -17.31 -8.22
N HIS A 113 8.66 -16.61 -8.44
CA HIS A 113 9.42 -15.97 -7.37
C HIS A 113 10.15 -14.73 -7.87
N VAL A 114 10.02 -13.61 -7.15
CA VAL A 114 10.79 -12.38 -7.38
C VAL A 114 11.61 -11.99 -6.16
N GLU A 115 12.78 -11.38 -6.37
CA GLU A 115 13.61 -10.85 -5.29
C GLU A 115 13.48 -9.33 -5.24
N ARG A 116 12.74 -8.81 -4.24
CA ARG A 116 12.57 -7.37 -4.00
C ARG A 116 13.89 -6.77 -3.50
N LYS A 117 14.52 -5.95 -4.33
CA LYS A 117 15.78 -5.25 -4.02
C LYS A 117 15.54 -3.88 -3.38
N GLU A 118 16.58 -3.30 -2.79
CA GLU A 118 16.58 -1.88 -2.43
C GLU A 118 16.60 -1.03 -3.71
N ILE A 119 15.85 0.06 -3.75
CA ILE A 119 15.68 0.91 -4.93
C ILE A 119 16.99 1.50 -5.49
N THR A 120 18.00 1.74 -4.63
CA THR A 120 19.32 2.26 -5.02
C THR A 120 20.32 1.17 -5.43
N ASP A 121 20.01 -0.11 -5.15
CA ASP A 121 20.72 -1.30 -5.66
C ASP A 121 20.22 -1.72 -7.08
N LEU A 122 19.16 -1.09 -7.61
CA LEU A 122 18.67 -1.37 -8.97
C LEU A 122 19.65 -0.87 -10.04
N THR A 123 19.84 -1.70 -11.07
CA THR A 123 20.47 -1.24 -12.32
C THR A 123 19.64 -0.12 -12.97
N ASP A 124 20.27 0.67 -13.84
CA ASP A 124 19.58 1.76 -14.54
C ASP A 124 18.38 1.25 -15.36
N SER A 125 18.53 0.11 -16.04
CA SER A 125 17.44 -0.53 -16.78
C SER A 125 16.31 -1.05 -15.89
N GLU A 126 16.61 -1.72 -14.77
CA GLU A 126 15.56 -2.17 -13.83
C GLU A 126 14.76 -0.99 -13.26
N ARG A 127 15.45 0.10 -12.89
CA ARG A 127 14.83 1.31 -12.38
C ARG A 127 13.95 1.97 -13.44
N GLU A 128 14.44 2.12 -14.68
CA GLU A 128 13.66 2.70 -15.78
C GLU A 128 12.43 1.85 -16.12
N THR A 129 12.54 0.52 -16.16
CA THR A 129 11.40 -0.40 -16.31
C THR A 129 10.40 -0.23 -15.16
N PHE A 130 10.86 -0.11 -13.92
CA PHE A 130 9.97 0.09 -12.77
C PHE A 130 9.22 1.42 -12.84
N LEU A 131 9.93 2.55 -13.06
CA LEU A 131 9.33 3.89 -13.10
C LEU A 131 8.38 4.06 -14.30
N SER A 132 8.71 3.49 -15.46
CA SER A 132 7.84 3.49 -16.64
C SER A 132 6.60 2.62 -16.43
N SER A 133 6.71 1.46 -15.77
CA SER A 133 5.56 0.62 -15.40
C SER A 133 4.58 1.35 -14.48
N LEU A 134 5.08 2.12 -13.49
CA LEU A 134 4.24 3.00 -12.66
C LEU A 134 3.57 4.09 -13.48
N HIS A 135 4.28 4.69 -14.44
CA HIS A 135 3.69 5.71 -15.30
C HIS A 135 2.59 5.13 -16.19
N GLN A 136 2.81 3.96 -16.79
CA GLN A 136 1.79 3.25 -17.57
C GLN A 136 0.56 2.93 -16.71
N ALA A 137 0.75 2.41 -15.50
CA ALA A 137 -0.34 2.17 -14.55
C ALA A 137 -1.12 3.44 -14.18
N LYS A 138 -0.47 4.61 -14.14
CA LYS A 138 -1.14 5.90 -13.91
C LYS A 138 -1.98 6.36 -15.10
N GLN A 139 -1.60 6.02 -16.34
CA GLN A 139 -2.31 6.41 -17.56
C GLN A 139 -3.35 5.39 -18.05
N SER A 140 -3.18 4.09 -17.75
CA SER A 140 -4.04 3.02 -18.28
C SER A 140 -5.22 2.70 -17.36
N LEU A 141 -6.43 2.69 -17.90
CA LEU A 141 -7.65 2.28 -17.19
C LEU A 141 -7.57 0.81 -16.72
N SER A 142 -8.07 0.52 -15.52
CA SER A 142 -8.18 -0.86 -15.04
C SER A 142 -9.20 -1.63 -15.86
N SER A 143 -8.76 -2.70 -16.54
CA SER A 143 -9.62 -3.56 -17.37
C SER A 143 -10.46 -4.56 -16.56
N ARG A 144 -10.11 -4.81 -15.29
CA ARG A 144 -10.83 -5.73 -14.39
C ARG A 144 -11.78 -5.04 -13.45
N TYR A 145 -11.47 -3.82 -13.04
CA TYR A 145 -12.15 -3.19 -11.94
C TYR A 145 -12.71 -1.79 -12.28
N ASN A 146 -13.88 -1.53 -11.72
CA ASN A 146 -14.66 -0.30 -11.75
C ASN A 146 -14.80 0.21 -10.34
N ILE A 147 -15.20 1.48 -10.21
CA ILE A 147 -15.14 2.09 -8.91
C ILE A 147 -16.41 2.99 -8.61
N LEU A 148 -17.26 2.68 -7.59
CA LEU A 148 -18.35 3.38 -6.77
C LEU A 148 -18.13 4.73 -5.92
N THR A 149 -18.45 5.97 -6.30
CA THR A 149 -18.21 7.14 -5.38
C THR A 149 -19.00 7.19 -4.10
N SER A 150 -20.30 6.88 -4.22
CA SER A 150 -21.38 7.15 -3.26
C SER A 150 -21.04 8.15 -2.15
N ASN A 151 -21.44 9.42 -2.35
CA ASN A 151 -21.13 10.55 -1.45
C ASN A 151 -21.30 10.24 0.05
N ASP A 152 -22.23 9.35 0.39
CA ASP A 152 -22.35 8.76 1.72
C ASP A 152 -22.29 7.22 1.63
N THR A 153 -21.29 6.63 2.28
CA THR A 153 -21.10 5.17 2.39
C THR A 153 -21.81 4.57 3.61
N THR A 154 -22.84 5.25 4.12
CA THR A 154 -23.74 4.78 5.19
C THR A 154 -25.21 4.65 4.73
N VAL A 155 -25.55 5.14 3.54
CA VAL A 155 -26.93 5.14 2.99
C VAL A 155 -27.15 3.96 2.04
N ASP A 156 -27.75 2.87 2.56
CA ASP A 156 -28.01 1.62 1.83
C ASP A 156 -28.65 1.85 0.45
N GLY A 157 -28.15 1.14 -0.57
CA GLY A 157 -28.61 1.27 -1.96
C GLY A 157 -28.05 2.45 -2.75
N ASN A 158 -27.37 3.42 -2.12
CA ASN A 158 -26.67 4.48 -2.83
C ASN A 158 -25.37 3.94 -3.43
N TYR A 159 -25.40 3.45 -4.68
CA TYR A 159 -24.25 2.82 -5.37
C TYR A 159 -24.06 3.40 -6.79
N ALA A 160 -22.93 4.05 -7.09
CA ALA A 160 -22.68 4.69 -8.40
C ALA A 160 -21.20 4.62 -8.82
N PHE A 161 -20.86 3.98 -9.95
CA PHE A 161 -19.49 3.56 -10.32
C PHE A 161 -18.94 4.18 -11.63
N GLN A 162 -17.62 4.36 -11.73
CA GLN A 162 -16.85 4.93 -12.86
C GLN A 162 -15.53 4.14 -13.10
N ASN A 163 -14.92 4.33 -14.28
CA ASN A 163 -13.62 3.79 -14.67
C ASN A 163 -12.44 4.64 -14.14
N THR A 164 -11.45 3.99 -13.52
CA THR A 164 -10.21 4.65 -13.07
C THR A 164 -8.94 3.96 -13.60
N SER A 165 -7.78 4.61 -13.50
CA SER A 165 -6.49 4.02 -13.89
C SER A 165 -5.96 3.01 -12.87
N VAL A 166 -5.11 2.07 -13.29
CA VAL A 166 -4.55 1.01 -12.40
C VAL A 166 -3.86 1.62 -11.16
N TYR A 167 -3.14 2.72 -11.32
CA TYR A 167 -2.55 3.42 -10.18
C TYR A 167 -3.59 4.21 -9.37
N ASN A 168 -4.55 4.87 -10.01
CA ASN A 168 -5.62 5.58 -9.29
C ASN A 168 -6.48 4.62 -8.46
N LEU A 169 -6.71 3.41 -8.96
CA LEU A 169 -7.36 2.34 -8.23
C LEU A 169 -6.59 1.99 -6.94
N TYR A 170 -5.27 1.82 -7.05
CA TYR A 170 -4.40 1.63 -5.89
C TYR A 170 -4.52 2.78 -4.88
N VAL A 171 -4.40 4.04 -5.32
CA VAL A 171 -4.60 5.22 -4.44
C VAL A 171 -5.95 5.17 -3.74
N TRP A 172 -7.00 4.86 -4.51
CA TRP A 172 -8.35 4.88 -4.00
C TRP A 172 -8.57 3.80 -2.93
N MET A 173 -8.06 2.58 -3.14
CA MET A 173 -8.22 1.48 -2.17
C MET A 173 -7.59 1.82 -0.82
N HIS A 174 -6.47 2.56 -0.82
CA HIS A 174 -5.91 3.12 0.41
C HIS A 174 -6.84 4.16 1.03
N TYR A 175 -7.27 5.17 0.26
CA TYR A 175 -8.22 6.19 0.71
C TYR A 175 -9.44 5.59 1.42
N TYR A 176 -10.06 4.56 0.84
CA TYR A 176 -11.24 3.93 1.39
C TYR A 176 -11.01 3.28 2.74
N SER A 177 -9.89 2.58 2.89
CA SER A 177 -9.59 1.86 4.12
C SER A 177 -8.93 2.76 5.15
N ALA A 178 -8.37 3.89 4.73
CA ALA A 178 -7.72 4.88 5.58
C ALA A 178 -8.64 5.98 6.10
N LYS A 179 -9.74 6.33 5.41
CA LYS A 179 -10.73 7.29 5.92
C LYS A 179 -11.35 6.76 7.23
N SER A 180 -11.71 7.63 8.15
CA SER A 180 -12.36 7.24 9.41
C SER A 180 -13.64 6.43 9.20
N TYR A 181 -14.00 5.53 10.13
CA TYR A 181 -15.34 4.95 10.18
C TYR A 181 -16.39 5.98 10.62
N ALA A 182 -17.65 5.74 10.25
CA ALA A 182 -18.77 6.53 10.75
C ALA A 182 -18.76 6.60 12.29
N GLY A 183 -18.61 7.81 12.86
CA GLY A 183 -18.59 8.03 14.31
C GLY A 183 -17.32 7.59 15.06
N SER A 184 -16.20 7.35 14.38
CA SER A 184 -14.93 6.91 15.01
C SER A 184 -13.72 7.64 14.43
N GLU A 185 -12.58 7.62 15.14
CA GLU A 185 -11.27 7.97 14.56
C GLU A 185 -10.49 6.76 14.01
N ASN A 186 -11.00 5.54 14.20
CA ASN A 186 -10.38 4.33 13.66
C ASN A 186 -10.73 4.15 12.18
N ASN A 187 -9.94 3.34 11.48
CA ASN A 187 -10.15 3.00 10.07
C ASN A 187 -9.80 1.51 9.82
N ALA A 188 -9.85 1.04 8.57
CA ALA A 188 -9.69 -0.37 8.22
C ALA A 188 -8.25 -0.81 7.91
N ALA A 189 -7.31 0.13 7.73
CA ALA A 189 -5.94 -0.15 7.30
C ALA A 189 -4.86 0.33 8.27
N HIS A 190 -5.21 1.02 9.36
CA HIS A 190 -4.29 1.64 10.32
C HIS A 190 -4.90 1.64 11.73
N ARG A 191 -4.12 2.13 12.71
CA ARG A 191 -4.49 2.35 14.11
C ARG A 191 -4.92 1.06 14.83
N GLY A 192 -4.47 -0.09 14.38
CA GLY A 192 -4.85 -1.39 14.92
C GLY A 192 -4.21 -2.58 14.19
N PRO A 193 -4.46 -3.81 14.64
CA PRO A 193 -3.70 -5.01 14.24
C PRO A 193 -3.77 -5.35 12.75
N ALA A 194 -4.74 -4.82 12.00
CA ALA A 194 -4.83 -5.06 10.56
C ALA A 194 -3.72 -4.36 9.77
N PHE A 195 -3.09 -3.31 10.33
CA PHE A 195 -2.18 -2.40 9.62
C PHE A 195 -1.14 -3.12 8.74
N LEU A 196 -0.39 -4.06 9.32
CA LEU A 196 0.73 -4.70 8.65
C LEU A 196 0.27 -5.67 7.54
N PHE A 197 -0.73 -6.51 7.82
CA PHE A 197 -1.22 -7.49 6.85
C PHE A 197 -2.07 -6.85 5.75
N TRP A 198 -2.85 -5.81 6.05
CA TRP A 198 -3.58 -5.03 5.06
C TRP A 198 -2.63 -4.45 4.01
N HIS A 199 -1.52 -3.85 4.44
CA HIS A 199 -0.51 -3.30 3.53
C HIS A 199 0.27 -4.40 2.76
N ARG A 200 0.52 -5.58 3.35
CA ARG A 200 1.03 -6.76 2.61
C ARG A 200 0.10 -7.15 1.44
N VAL A 201 -1.22 -7.24 1.69
CA VAL A 201 -2.20 -7.53 0.63
C VAL A 201 -2.25 -6.41 -0.41
N PHE A 202 -2.18 -5.16 0.03
CA PHE A 202 -2.22 -3.97 -0.83
C PHE A 202 -1.05 -3.93 -1.82
N LEU A 203 0.17 -4.24 -1.38
CA LEU A 203 1.35 -4.35 -2.22
C LEU A 203 1.23 -5.51 -3.23
N LEU A 204 0.81 -6.69 -2.77
CA LEU A 204 0.60 -7.86 -3.64
C LEU A 204 -0.48 -7.60 -4.71
N PHE A 205 -1.54 -6.85 -4.35
CA PHE A 205 -2.58 -6.43 -5.27
C PHE A 205 -2.01 -5.59 -6.42
N ILE A 206 -1.37 -4.44 -6.13
CA ILE A 206 -0.88 -3.54 -7.19
C ILE A 206 0.28 -4.15 -7.99
N GLU A 207 1.13 -4.97 -7.36
CA GLU A 207 2.18 -5.71 -8.05
C GLU A 207 1.57 -6.65 -9.11
N ARG A 208 0.47 -7.35 -8.78
CA ARG A 208 -0.29 -8.16 -9.74
C ARG A 208 -0.97 -7.31 -10.82
N GLU A 209 -1.64 -6.21 -10.46
CA GLU A 209 -2.30 -5.37 -11.46
C GLU A 209 -1.29 -4.79 -12.48
N ILE A 210 -0.08 -4.45 -12.06
CA ILE A 210 0.99 -3.97 -12.95
C ILE A 210 1.58 -5.11 -13.81
N ARG A 211 1.84 -6.31 -13.24
CA ARG A 211 2.28 -7.49 -14.03
C ARG A 211 1.33 -7.81 -15.18
N GLU A 212 0.03 -7.70 -14.90
CA GLU A 212 -1.06 -7.98 -15.85
C GLU A 212 -1.19 -6.87 -16.91
N LEU A 213 -1.05 -5.60 -16.52
CA LEU A 213 -1.09 -4.46 -17.44
C LEU A 213 0.12 -4.44 -18.40
N THR A 214 1.30 -4.76 -17.88
CA THR A 214 2.58 -4.64 -18.62
C THR A 214 2.98 -5.92 -19.36
N GLY A 215 2.40 -7.06 -18.99
CA GLY A 215 2.88 -8.39 -19.38
C GLY A 215 4.19 -8.81 -18.69
N ASN A 216 4.87 -7.91 -17.97
CA ASN A 216 6.09 -8.21 -17.23
C ASN A 216 5.75 -8.96 -15.93
N GLN A 217 5.66 -10.28 -16.02
CA GLN A 217 5.36 -11.15 -14.88
C GLN A 217 6.41 -11.08 -13.76
N ASP A 218 7.63 -10.67 -14.07
CA ASP A 218 8.72 -10.55 -13.09
C ASP A 218 8.84 -9.12 -12.51
N PHE A 219 7.89 -8.21 -12.82
CA PHE A 219 7.76 -6.93 -12.12
C PHE A 219 7.63 -7.14 -10.61
N TYR A 220 8.35 -6.34 -9.82
CA TYR A 220 8.29 -6.34 -8.37
C TYR A 220 8.39 -4.92 -7.81
N ILE A 221 7.90 -4.75 -6.58
CA ILE A 221 8.01 -3.51 -5.83
C ILE A 221 9.36 -3.49 -5.06
N PRO A 222 10.34 -2.65 -5.44
CA PRO A 222 11.55 -2.48 -4.63
C PRO A 222 11.20 -1.84 -3.29
N TYR A 223 12.08 -1.97 -2.31
CA TYR A 223 11.94 -1.29 -1.02
C TYR A 223 12.88 -0.09 -0.91
N TRP A 224 12.56 0.85 -0.02
CA TRP A 224 13.44 1.97 0.31
C TRP A 224 13.84 1.88 1.79
N ASP A 225 15.12 1.54 2.06
CA ASP A 225 15.66 1.52 3.43
C ASP A 225 16.06 2.94 3.82
N TRP A 226 15.08 3.68 4.32
CA TRP A 226 15.23 5.06 4.80
C TRP A 226 16.18 5.21 6.00
N THR A 227 16.63 4.12 6.64
CA THR A 227 17.65 4.20 7.72
C THR A 227 19.05 4.51 7.18
N ARG A 228 19.29 4.33 5.88
CA ARG A 228 20.61 4.44 5.26
C ARG A 228 21.06 5.88 5.01
N THR A 229 20.14 6.84 5.01
CA THR A 229 20.42 8.25 4.72
C THR A 229 19.59 9.17 5.61
N ASN A 230 20.17 10.31 6.02
CA ASN A 230 19.47 11.34 6.82
C ASN A 230 18.52 12.22 6.00
N HIS A 231 18.35 11.94 4.71
CA HIS A 231 17.50 12.67 3.77
C HIS A 231 16.88 11.72 2.74
N CYS A 232 15.89 12.20 1.97
CA CYS A 232 15.30 11.46 0.86
C CYS A 232 16.27 11.35 -0.34
N ASN A 233 17.14 10.34 -0.33
CA ASN A 233 18.07 10.02 -1.42
C ASN A 233 17.38 9.65 -2.76
N ILE A 234 16.11 9.24 -2.72
CA ILE A 234 15.27 8.94 -3.91
C ILE A 234 14.40 10.12 -4.38
N CYS A 235 14.51 11.30 -3.75
CA CYS A 235 13.86 12.53 -4.18
C CYS A 235 14.73 13.28 -5.20
N THR A 236 15.09 12.60 -6.29
CA THR A 236 15.91 13.14 -7.38
C THR A 236 15.35 12.71 -8.74
N ASN A 237 15.72 13.41 -9.82
CA ASN A 237 15.26 13.09 -11.18
C ASN A 237 15.75 11.73 -11.71
N LYS A 238 16.70 11.07 -11.04
CA LYS A 238 17.08 9.67 -11.29
C LYS A 238 15.98 8.69 -10.83
N TYR A 239 15.16 9.08 -9.86
CA TYR A 239 14.12 8.27 -9.23
C TYR A 239 12.74 8.96 -9.33
N PHE A 240 12.19 9.47 -8.22
CA PHE A 240 10.81 9.99 -8.18
C PHE A 240 10.69 11.49 -8.44
N GLY A 241 11.77 12.14 -8.84
CA GLY A 241 11.86 13.57 -9.12
C GLY A 241 12.44 14.39 -7.98
N GLY A 242 13.21 15.42 -8.35
CA GLY A 242 13.67 16.47 -7.45
C GLY A 242 12.50 17.29 -6.89
N VAL A 243 12.79 18.09 -5.86
CA VAL A 243 11.80 18.95 -5.19
C VAL A 243 12.17 20.40 -5.43
N ARG A 244 11.23 21.18 -5.97
CA ARG A 244 11.37 22.62 -6.22
C ARG A 244 11.12 23.41 -4.92
N GLU A 245 11.45 24.70 -4.93
CA GLU A 245 11.25 25.58 -3.75
C GLU A 245 9.79 25.61 -3.28
N ASP A 246 8.84 25.64 -4.25
CA ASP A 246 7.39 25.58 -4.06
C ASP A 246 6.85 24.20 -3.63
N GLY A 247 7.74 23.23 -3.38
CA GLY A 247 7.39 21.86 -2.99
C GLY A 247 6.83 21.00 -4.12
N ARG A 248 6.71 21.51 -5.35
CA ARG A 248 6.31 20.69 -6.50
C ARG A 248 7.47 19.83 -6.96
N ILE A 249 7.14 18.70 -7.59
CA ILE A 249 8.15 17.86 -8.23
C ILE A 249 8.77 18.60 -9.43
N ASP A 250 10.08 18.47 -9.58
CA ASP A 250 10.88 19.02 -10.67
C ASP A 250 10.33 18.63 -12.05
N SER A 251 10.27 19.57 -12.98
CA SER A 251 9.60 19.42 -14.28
C SER A 251 10.26 18.43 -15.24
N ALA A 252 11.53 18.07 -15.04
CA ALA A 252 12.19 17.01 -15.79
C ALA A 252 11.78 15.60 -15.31
N SER A 253 11.18 15.48 -14.13
CA SER A 253 10.60 14.23 -13.65
C SER A 253 9.24 13.94 -14.30
N LEU A 254 9.04 12.69 -14.73
CA LEU A 254 7.74 12.20 -15.22
C LEU A 254 6.61 12.34 -14.18
N PHE A 255 6.96 12.36 -12.88
CA PHE A 255 6.02 12.48 -11.77
C PHE A 255 5.50 13.92 -11.57
N SER A 256 6.14 14.94 -12.15
CA SER A 256 5.66 16.34 -12.08
C SER A 256 4.29 16.56 -12.72
N LYS A 257 3.97 15.76 -13.74
CA LYS A 257 2.68 15.78 -14.45
C LYS A 257 1.59 14.97 -13.74
N TRP A 258 1.92 14.23 -12.68
CA TRP A 258 0.94 13.40 -11.99
C TRP A 258 -0.06 14.27 -11.23
N LYS A 259 -1.34 13.98 -11.50
CA LYS A 259 -2.49 14.54 -10.80
C LYS A 259 -2.92 13.62 -9.68
N THR A 260 -3.23 14.19 -8.52
CA THR A 260 -3.76 13.45 -7.38
C THR A 260 -5.26 13.21 -7.55
N ILE A 261 -5.76 12.10 -6.99
CA ILE A 261 -7.19 11.88 -6.76
C ILE A 261 -7.54 12.01 -5.28
N CYS A 262 -8.83 12.07 -4.98
CA CYS A 262 -9.37 12.21 -3.64
C CYS A 262 -8.83 13.43 -2.86
N PRO A 263 -8.76 14.65 -3.46
CA PRO A 263 -8.17 15.80 -2.78
C PRO A 263 -8.90 16.11 -1.47
N PHE A 264 -8.14 16.51 -0.44
CA PHE A 264 -8.71 17.00 0.82
C PHE A 264 -9.49 18.30 0.55
N GLN A 265 -10.78 18.35 0.93
CA GLN A 265 -11.61 19.55 0.83
C GLN A 265 -12.12 19.93 2.22
N GLU A 266 -11.66 21.06 2.75
CA GLU A 266 -11.98 21.51 4.13
C GLU A 266 -13.48 21.55 4.45
N SER A 267 -14.32 21.90 3.46
CA SER A 267 -15.77 22.04 3.61
C SER A 267 -16.56 20.73 3.53
N LEU A 268 -15.96 19.63 3.06
CA LEU A 268 -16.63 18.34 2.86
C LEU A 268 -15.89 17.17 3.54
N GLY A 269 -14.71 17.41 4.09
CA GLY A 269 -13.77 16.37 4.50
C GLY A 269 -13.09 15.71 3.29
N ILE A 270 -12.50 14.53 3.49
CA ILE A 270 -11.97 13.75 2.37
C ILE A 270 -13.11 12.91 1.80
N ILE A 271 -13.94 13.50 0.96
CA ILE A 271 -14.79 12.74 0.05
C ILE A 271 -14.01 12.60 -1.26
N CYS A 272 -13.75 11.37 -1.70
CA CYS A 272 -13.15 11.13 -3.00
C CYS A 272 -14.16 11.33 -4.13
N ILE A 273 -14.62 12.56 -4.30
CA ILE A 273 -15.30 12.99 -5.52
C ILE A 273 -14.18 13.34 -6.52
N HIS A 274 -14.25 12.83 -7.75
CA HIS A 274 -13.61 13.52 -8.87
C HIS A 274 -14.33 14.86 -8.99
N SER A 275 -13.80 15.88 -8.34
CA SER A 275 -14.24 17.24 -8.57
C SER A 275 -14.01 17.56 -10.05
N ASP A 276 -15.05 18.02 -10.75
CA ASP A 276 -14.94 18.84 -11.97
C ASP A 276 -14.28 20.21 -11.66
N ALA A 277 -13.36 20.25 -10.70
CA ALA A 277 -12.42 21.34 -10.49
C ALA A 277 -11.53 21.41 -11.73
N SER A 278 -11.42 22.61 -12.28
CA SER A 278 -10.73 22.89 -13.53
C SER A 278 -9.23 22.53 -13.53
N ASP A 279 -8.64 22.26 -12.37
CA ASP A 279 -7.31 21.67 -12.26
C ASP A 279 -7.19 20.74 -11.02
N PRO A 280 -7.08 19.40 -11.19
CA PRO A 280 -6.78 18.52 -10.06
C PRO A 280 -5.38 18.79 -9.51
N ALA A 281 -5.20 18.66 -8.19
CA ALA A 281 -3.93 18.98 -7.54
C ALA A 281 -2.76 18.10 -8.03
N HIS A 282 -1.54 18.61 -7.90
CA HIS A 282 -0.31 17.87 -8.21
C HIS A 282 0.32 17.29 -6.94
N LEU A 283 1.29 16.38 -7.12
CA LEU A 283 2.16 15.93 -6.03
C LEU A 283 2.95 17.09 -5.42
N ILE A 284 2.91 17.16 -4.08
CA ILE A 284 3.67 18.11 -3.25
C ILE A 284 4.56 17.31 -2.29
N ARG A 285 5.83 17.71 -2.16
CA ARG A 285 6.80 17.17 -1.22
C ARG A 285 7.64 18.30 -0.63
N ASN A 286 7.89 18.27 0.67
CA ASN A 286 8.82 19.17 1.36
C ASN A 286 9.66 18.38 2.39
N PRO A 287 10.43 17.36 1.95
CA PRO A 287 11.14 16.43 2.84
C PRO A 287 12.01 17.16 3.87
N GLY A 288 11.72 16.94 5.15
CA GLY A 288 12.45 17.52 6.28
C GLY A 288 12.27 19.02 6.51
N LYS A 289 11.38 19.71 5.76
CA LYS A 289 11.10 21.15 5.98
C LYS A 289 10.11 21.41 7.13
N ASP A 290 9.40 20.40 7.63
CA ASP A 290 8.51 20.58 8.79
C ASP A 290 9.34 20.88 10.07
N PRO A 291 8.97 21.88 10.89
CA PRO A 291 9.74 22.24 12.10
C PRO A 291 9.90 21.11 13.13
N ILE A 292 8.98 20.15 13.15
CA ILE A 292 8.93 18.99 14.04
C ILE A 292 9.55 17.77 13.34
N TYR A 293 9.07 17.40 12.15
CA TYR A 293 9.44 16.15 11.48
C TYR A 293 10.62 16.32 10.49
N LYS A 294 11.78 16.74 11.01
CA LYS A 294 12.97 17.06 10.19
C LYS A 294 13.79 15.85 9.74
N THR A 295 13.62 14.70 10.38
CA THR A 295 14.50 13.52 10.24
C THR A 295 13.71 12.28 9.82
N LEU A 296 14.40 11.37 9.14
CA LEU A 296 13.96 9.99 8.96
C LEU A 296 14.30 9.17 10.23
N PRO A 297 13.59 8.07 10.51
CA PRO A 297 13.97 7.18 11.60
C PRO A 297 15.27 6.43 11.29
N THR A 298 15.94 5.95 12.33
CA THR A 298 17.31 5.42 12.28
C THR A 298 17.34 3.89 12.29
N ALA A 299 18.54 3.32 12.08
CA ALA A 299 18.75 1.89 12.27
C ALA A 299 18.52 1.45 13.73
N ALA A 300 18.75 2.32 14.72
CA ALA A 300 18.51 2.01 16.12
C ALA A 300 17.00 1.91 16.43
N ASP A 301 16.19 2.81 15.85
CA ASP A 301 14.72 2.76 15.95
C ASP A 301 14.17 1.44 15.35
N VAL A 302 14.78 0.96 14.27
CA VAL A 302 14.46 -0.34 13.67
C VAL A 302 14.80 -1.47 14.64
N GLU A 303 16.04 -1.60 15.11
CA GLU A 303 16.40 -2.72 16.00
C GLU A 303 15.62 -2.70 17.33
N ASP A 304 15.37 -1.53 17.91
CA ASP A 304 14.48 -1.37 19.08
C ASP A 304 13.04 -1.83 18.76
N THR A 305 12.53 -1.54 17.56
CA THR A 305 11.23 -2.04 17.10
C THR A 305 11.23 -3.56 16.94
N MET A 306 12.25 -4.13 16.29
CA MET A 306 12.38 -5.58 16.04
C MET A 306 12.43 -6.40 17.34
N ALA A 307 12.99 -5.84 18.42
CA ALA A 307 13.07 -6.49 19.73
C ALA A 307 11.73 -6.59 20.50
N THR A 308 10.61 -6.15 19.90
CA THR A 308 9.29 -6.18 20.56
C THR A 308 8.66 -7.57 20.44
N PRO A 309 8.39 -8.30 21.54
CA PRO A 309 8.06 -9.73 21.47
C PRO A 309 6.62 -10.06 21.07
N LEU A 310 5.68 -9.11 21.20
CA LEU A 310 4.26 -9.33 20.94
C LEU A 310 3.83 -8.56 19.69
N PHE A 311 3.09 -9.23 18.80
CA PHE A 311 2.56 -8.62 17.57
C PHE A 311 1.73 -7.37 17.87
N ASP A 312 0.75 -7.49 18.77
CA ASP A 312 -0.04 -6.39 19.27
C ASP A 312 -0.52 -6.64 20.71
N THR A 313 -0.98 -5.60 21.40
CA THR A 313 -1.37 -5.65 22.82
C THR A 313 -2.66 -4.85 23.08
N PRO A 314 -3.43 -5.18 24.13
CA PRO A 314 -4.57 -4.38 24.55
C PRO A 314 -4.23 -2.88 24.74
N PRO A 315 -5.11 -1.96 24.31
CA PRO A 315 -6.45 -2.17 23.76
C PRO A 315 -6.51 -2.35 22.23
N PHE A 316 -5.38 -2.64 21.57
CA PHE A 316 -5.27 -2.87 20.11
C PHE A 316 -5.56 -1.64 19.24
N ASP A 317 -5.31 -0.45 19.78
CA ASP A 317 -5.39 0.84 19.10
C ASP A 317 -4.04 1.60 19.09
N ILE A 318 -4.06 2.92 18.90
CA ILE A 318 -2.87 3.81 18.91
C ILE A 318 -2.19 3.96 20.30
N THR A 319 -2.86 3.54 21.38
CA THR A 319 -2.38 3.63 22.76
C THR A 319 -1.66 2.36 23.24
N SER A 320 -1.71 1.29 22.42
CA SER A 320 -1.13 -0.02 22.71
C SER A 320 0.38 0.06 22.95
N LYS A 321 0.82 -0.50 24.07
CA LYS A 321 2.23 -0.48 24.54
C LYS A 321 2.85 -1.86 24.48
N ASN A 322 4.15 -1.92 24.18
CA ASN A 322 4.88 -3.19 23.98
C ASN A 322 4.27 -4.01 22.82
N SER A 323 3.74 -3.31 21.82
CA SER A 323 3.10 -3.84 20.62
C SER A 323 4.01 -3.57 19.43
N PHE A 324 4.47 -4.63 18.76
CA PHE A 324 5.30 -4.52 17.56
C PHE A 324 4.56 -3.71 16.48
N ARG A 325 3.28 -3.99 16.26
CA ARG A 325 2.42 -3.25 15.33
C ARG A 325 2.39 -1.76 15.67
N SER A 326 2.06 -1.38 16.91
CA SER A 326 1.96 0.02 17.35
C SER A 326 3.28 0.78 17.22
N LYS A 327 4.40 0.09 17.50
CA LYS A 327 5.75 0.66 17.43
C LYS A 327 6.25 0.81 15.99
N LEU A 328 6.07 -0.20 15.13
CA LEU A 328 6.41 -0.15 13.71
C LEU A 328 5.52 0.82 12.92
N GLU A 329 4.22 0.87 13.22
CA GLU A 329 3.28 1.85 12.69
C GLU A 329 3.68 3.28 13.08
N GLY A 330 4.24 3.46 14.28
CA GLY A 330 4.87 4.71 14.70
C GLY A 330 4.07 5.52 15.71
N PHE A 331 3.28 4.86 16.56
CA PHE A 331 2.55 5.49 17.68
C PHE A 331 3.27 5.36 19.02
N GLN A 332 4.04 4.29 19.25
CA GLN A 332 4.93 4.19 20.40
C GLN A 332 6.26 4.93 20.10
N ILE A 333 6.43 6.09 20.73
CA ILE A 333 7.60 6.97 20.50
C ILE A 333 8.78 6.55 21.40
N PRO A 334 10.00 6.36 20.84
CA PRO A 334 11.21 6.14 21.62
C PRO A 334 11.53 7.26 22.63
N SER A 335 12.23 6.91 23.71
CA SER A 335 12.46 7.81 24.85
C SER A 335 13.47 8.94 24.60
N ASP A 336 14.23 8.88 23.52
CA ASP A 336 15.12 9.93 23.00
C ASP A 336 14.40 10.83 21.98
N SER A 337 13.41 10.29 21.28
CA SER A 337 12.58 10.96 20.27
C SER A 337 11.43 11.82 20.84
N ARG A 338 11.49 12.25 22.11
CA ARG A 338 10.38 12.91 22.86
C ARG A 338 9.82 14.21 22.24
N HIS A 339 10.52 14.82 21.30
CA HIS A 339 10.04 16.00 20.57
C HIS A 339 9.13 15.66 19.38
N LEU A 340 9.08 14.38 18.99
CA LEU A 340 8.23 13.86 17.93
C LEU A 340 6.97 13.23 18.55
N ASN A 341 5.85 13.31 17.84
CA ASN A 341 4.63 12.55 18.13
C ASN A 341 4.39 11.42 17.09
N ALA A 342 5.42 11.11 16.30
CA ALA A 342 5.44 10.07 15.29
C ALA A 342 6.85 9.45 15.22
N SER A 343 6.92 8.12 15.17
CA SER A 343 8.14 7.34 14.96
C SER A 343 8.00 6.46 13.70
N MET A 344 9.05 5.73 13.30
CA MET A 344 8.98 4.65 12.30
C MET A 344 8.17 5.00 11.03
N HIS A 345 7.12 4.23 10.68
CA HIS A 345 6.26 4.47 9.52
C HIS A 345 5.63 5.88 9.54
N ASN A 346 4.97 6.26 10.63
CA ASN A 346 4.32 7.56 10.76
C ASN A 346 5.32 8.73 10.58
N LEU A 347 6.56 8.59 11.09
CA LEU A 347 7.59 9.62 10.94
C LEU A 347 8.00 9.82 9.49
N VAL A 348 8.16 8.73 8.71
CA VAL A 348 8.46 8.86 7.26
C VAL A 348 7.31 9.57 6.54
N HIS A 349 6.06 9.19 6.81
CA HIS A 349 4.89 9.88 6.27
C HIS A 349 4.88 11.38 6.60
N ARG A 350 5.18 11.75 7.85
CA ARG A 350 5.27 13.15 8.28
C ARG A 350 6.45 13.91 7.67
N TYR A 351 7.62 13.27 7.58
CA TYR A 351 8.86 13.85 7.04
C TYR A 351 8.66 14.45 5.65
N PHE A 352 7.82 13.84 4.80
CA PHE A 352 7.55 14.33 3.44
C PHE A 352 6.82 15.67 3.35
N ASN A 353 6.18 16.14 4.42
CA ASN A 353 5.44 17.41 4.52
C ASN A 353 4.72 17.81 3.21
N GLY A 354 3.75 16.99 2.81
CA GLY A 354 3.07 17.13 1.53
C GLY A 354 2.05 16.02 1.28
N THR A 355 1.91 15.58 0.03
CA THR A 355 0.92 14.56 -0.37
C THR A 355 1.05 13.28 0.45
N MET A 356 2.27 12.79 0.69
CA MET A 356 2.51 11.56 1.47
C MET A 356 2.17 11.71 2.97
N SER A 357 1.96 12.94 3.48
CA SER A 357 1.71 13.21 4.90
C SER A 357 0.22 13.22 5.29
N LEU A 358 -0.68 13.13 4.30
CA LEU A 358 -2.13 13.07 4.49
C LEU A 358 -2.59 11.62 4.39
N VAL A 359 -2.93 10.99 5.53
CA VAL A 359 -3.08 9.52 5.63
C VAL A 359 -3.94 8.93 4.50
N PRO A 360 -5.19 9.37 4.22
CA PRO A 360 -6.01 8.72 3.18
C PRO A 360 -5.62 9.06 1.74
N THR A 361 -4.71 10.00 1.49
CA THR A 361 -4.32 10.39 0.13
C THR A 361 -2.85 10.14 -0.16
N ALA A 362 -2.10 9.62 0.83
CA ALA A 362 -0.66 9.44 0.78
C ALA A 362 -0.19 8.55 -0.38
N ALA A 363 -0.98 7.52 -0.72
CA ALA A 363 -0.69 6.61 -1.83
C ALA A 363 -0.64 7.30 -3.22
N ASN A 364 -1.15 8.53 -3.36
CA ASN A 364 -0.93 9.33 -4.58
C ASN A 364 0.56 9.51 -4.89
N ASP A 365 1.41 9.61 -3.86
CA ASP A 365 2.84 9.70 -4.01
C ASP A 365 3.46 8.30 -4.22
N PRO A 366 4.13 8.02 -5.34
CA PRO A 366 4.70 6.70 -5.62
C PRO A 366 5.80 6.25 -4.65
N ILE A 367 6.39 7.15 -3.85
CA ILE A 367 7.33 6.75 -2.78
C ILE A 367 6.61 5.94 -1.68
N PHE A 368 5.31 6.15 -1.49
CA PHE A 368 4.48 5.36 -0.57
C PHE A 368 4.70 3.86 -0.74
N MET A 369 4.70 3.38 -1.99
CA MET A 369 4.76 1.95 -2.29
C MET A 369 6.10 1.33 -1.88
N LEU A 370 7.20 2.08 -2.00
CA LEU A 370 8.55 1.65 -1.59
C LEU A 370 8.73 1.73 -0.07
N HIS A 371 8.14 2.75 0.55
CA HIS A 371 8.09 2.88 2.02
C HIS A 371 7.37 1.66 2.63
N HIS A 372 6.17 1.36 2.15
CA HIS A 372 5.39 0.20 2.62
C HIS A 372 6.04 -1.14 2.26
N SER A 373 6.78 -1.24 1.14
CA SER A 373 7.58 -2.43 0.83
C SER A 373 8.72 -2.65 1.84
N PHE A 374 9.28 -1.58 2.43
CA PHE A 374 10.23 -1.71 3.54
C PHE A 374 9.53 -2.05 4.87
N ILE A 375 8.33 -1.52 5.15
CA ILE A 375 7.52 -1.94 6.31
C ILE A 375 7.18 -3.44 6.22
N ASP A 376 6.83 -3.95 5.03
CA ASP A 376 6.59 -5.38 4.78
C ASP A 376 7.87 -6.23 4.93
N LYS A 377 9.04 -5.69 4.59
CA LYS A 377 10.35 -6.32 4.89
C LYS A 377 10.58 -6.44 6.40
N LEU A 378 10.26 -5.40 7.18
CA LEU A 378 10.42 -5.42 8.63
C LEU A 378 9.41 -6.36 9.31
N LEU A 379 8.17 -6.41 8.84
CA LEU A 379 7.19 -7.43 9.22
C LEU A 379 7.73 -8.85 8.98
N GLU A 380 8.28 -9.11 7.79
CA GLU A 380 8.79 -10.44 7.45
C GLU A 380 9.97 -10.86 8.33
N ARG A 381 10.94 -9.96 8.55
CA ARG A 381 12.05 -10.21 9.48
C ARG A 381 11.53 -10.51 10.88
N TRP A 382 10.50 -9.80 11.34
CA TRP A 382 9.95 -10.00 12.68
C TRP A 382 9.24 -11.35 12.82
N LEU A 383 8.46 -11.76 11.82
CA LEU A 383 7.80 -13.08 11.79
C LEU A 383 8.80 -14.24 11.74
N GLN A 384 9.97 -14.06 11.11
CA GLN A 384 11.04 -15.07 11.11
C GLN A 384 11.66 -15.27 12.51
N ASP A 385 11.77 -14.20 13.30
CA ASP A 385 12.26 -14.26 14.68
C ASP A 385 11.15 -14.65 15.70
N HIS A 386 9.87 -14.61 15.30
CA HIS A 386 8.70 -14.82 16.16
C HIS A 386 7.68 -15.80 15.53
N SER A 387 8.08 -17.05 15.28
CA SER A 387 7.23 -18.07 14.63
C SER A 387 5.89 -18.32 15.34
N GLU A 388 5.85 -18.17 16.66
CA GLU A 388 4.67 -18.39 17.51
C GLU A 388 3.77 -17.16 17.65
N ALA A 389 4.00 -16.11 16.85
CA ALA A 389 3.20 -14.89 16.86
C ALA A 389 1.73 -15.17 16.50
N THR A 390 0.81 -14.64 17.30
CA THR A 390 -0.64 -14.77 17.10
C THR A 390 -1.29 -13.44 16.75
N TYR A 391 -2.34 -13.49 15.91
CA TYR A 391 -3.22 -12.34 15.71
C TYR A 391 -4.11 -12.18 16.96
N PRO A 392 -4.41 -10.96 17.43
CA PRO A 392 -5.27 -10.78 18.60
C PRO A 392 -6.71 -11.22 18.35
N GLU A 393 -7.14 -12.24 19.10
CA GLU A 393 -8.54 -12.68 19.21
C GLU A 393 -9.16 -12.03 20.46
N SER A 394 -9.68 -10.81 20.32
CA SER A 394 -10.28 -10.04 21.42
C SER A 394 -11.41 -9.13 20.94
N ASP A 395 -12.46 -8.98 21.76
CA ASP A 395 -13.55 -8.05 21.46
C ASP A 395 -13.13 -6.56 21.49
N GLN A 396 -11.99 -6.25 22.12
CA GLN A 396 -11.39 -4.91 22.10
C GLN A 396 -10.88 -4.54 20.70
N VAL A 397 -10.53 -5.52 19.86
CA VAL A 397 -10.18 -5.27 18.45
C VAL A 397 -11.42 -4.80 17.70
N HIS A 398 -11.31 -3.65 17.04
CA HIS A 398 -12.39 -3.09 16.22
C HIS A 398 -12.94 -4.15 15.24
N PRO A 399 -14.27 -4.35 15.11
CA PRO A 399 -14.84 -5.51 14.42
C PRO A 399 -14.27 -5.83 13.03
N ALA A 400 -14.03 -4.80 12.21
CA ALA A 400 -13.46 -4.97 10.87
C ALA A 400 -11.96 -5.34 10.85
N GLN A 401 -11.23 -5.14 11.95
CA GLN A 401 -9.81 -5.51 12.10
C GLN A 401 -9.63 -6.83 12.87
N ARG A 402 -10.70 -7.53 13.26
CA ARG A 402 -10.60 -8.85 13.93
C ARG A 402 -9.98 -9.88 13.00
N ALA A 403 -9.33 -10.90 13.55
CA ALA A 403 -8.58 -11.91 12.80
C ALA A 403 -9.33 -12.48 11.59
N GLN A 404 -10.59 -12.89 11.81
CA GLN A 404 -11.48 -13.51 10.83
C GLN A 404 -12.31 -12.51 10.00
N ALA A 405 -12.23 -11.21 10.29
CA ALA A 405 -12.92 -10.20 9.48
C ALA A 405 -12.18 -10.00 8.14
N TYR A 406 -12.94 -9.78 7.07
CA TYR A 406 -12.38 -9.57 5.74
C TYR A 406 -11.87 -8.13 5.56
N MET A 407 -10.67 -8.00 4.99
CA MET A 407 -10.04 -6.70 4.72
C MET A 407 -10.77 -5.98 3.57
N ALA A 408 -11.47 -4.90 3.88
CA ALA A 408 -12.04 -4.01 2.87
C ALA A 408 -10.91 -3.24 2.11
N PRO A 409 -11.06 -2.92 0.81
CA PRO A 409 -12.11 -3.35 -0.13
C PRO A 409 -11.63 -4.53 -1.02
N PHE A 410 -10.86 -5.48 -0.50
CA PHE A 410 -10.22 -6.48 -1.36
C PHE A 410 -11.20 -7.51 -1.94
N PHE A 411 -11.00 -7.81 -3.22
CA PHE A 411 -11.55 -8.99 -3.91
C PHE A 411 -10.41 -9.76 -4.60
N PRO A 412 -10.36 -11.10 -4.48
CA PRO A 412 -11.24 -11.93 -3.67
C PRO A 412 -10.98 -11.75 -2.17
N LEU A 413 -11.90 -12.24 -1.34
CA LEU A 413 -11.88 -11.97 0.10
C LEU A 413 -10.65 -12.56 0.79
N ARG A 414 -10.10 -11.80 1.75
CA ARG A 414 -8.95 -12.19 2.60
C ARG A 414 -9.20 -11.69 4.02
N THR A 415 -9.05 -12.57 5.00
CA THR A 415 -9.17 -12.23 6.43
C THR A 415 -7.91 -11.53 6.92
N ASN A 416 -8.00 -10.68 7.95
CA ASN A 416 -6.84 -9.97 8.49
C ASN A 416 -5.68 -10.90 8.90
N ASN A 417 -5.99 -12.10 9.41
CA ASN A 417 -4.98 -13.11 9.79
C ASN A 417 -4.46 -14.00 8.65
N TYR A 418 -4.98 -13.88 7.42
CA TYR A 418 -4.73 -14.85 6.32
C TYR A 418 -3.24 -15.08 6.00
N TYR A 419 -2.41 -14.06 6.23
CA TYR A 419 -0.97 -14.05 5.93
C TYR A 419 -0.05 -14.13 7.17
N LEU A 420 -0.59 -14.25 8.39
CA LEU A 420 0.24 -14.32 9.61
C LEU A 420 1.17 -15.55 9.60
N GLY A 421 0.65 -16.72 9.23
CA GLY A 421 1.41 -17.97 9.11
C GLY A 421 1.94 -18.25 7.70
N ARG A 422 2.24 -17.21 6.90
CA ARG A 422 2.72 -17.36 5.52
C ARG A 422 3.94 -16.47 5.28
N ASP A 423 5.13 -17.08 5.27
CA ASP A 423 6.38 -16.42 4.91
C ASP A 423 6.33 -15.87 3.46
N THR A 424 7.12 -14.85 3.14
CA THR A 424 7.06 -14.23 1.81
C THR A 424 7.47 -15.18 0.68
N LYS A 425 8.37 -16.13 0.93
CA LYS A 425 8.82 -17.08 -0.11
C LYS A 425 7.67 -17.99 -0.54
N SER A 426 6.80 -18.39 0.40
CA SER A 426 5.55 -19.11 0.11
C SER A 426 4.65 -18.29 -0.83
N LEU A 427 4.60 -16.96 -0.63
CA LEU A 427 3.89 -15.96 -1.44
C LEU A 427 4.60 -15.56 -2.73
N GLY A 428 5.76 -16.15 -3.04
CA GLY A 428 6.49 -15.88 -4.29
C GLY A 428 7.38 -14.64 -4.27
N TYR A 429 7.81 -14.16 -3.11
CA TYR A 429 8.83 -13.12 -3.06
C TYR A 429 9.78 -13.26 -1.88
N SER A 430 10.97 -12.70 -2.03
CA SER A 430 11.88 -12.48 -0.91
C SER A 430 12.45 -11.08 -0.99
N TYR A 431 12.95 -10.58 0.14
CA TYR A 431 13.75 -9.37 0.15
C TYR A 431 15.22 -9.72 -0.05
N LYS A 432 15.89 -9.02 -0.97
CA LYS A 432 17.36 -9.04 -1.00
C LYS A 432 17.87 -8.29 0.22
N GLU A 433 19.01 -8.70 0.74
CA GLU A 433 19.82 -7.79 1.55
C GLU A 433 20.66 -6.87 0.66
N HIS A 434 20.86 -5.64 1.15
CA HIS A 434 21.51 -4.59 0.38
C HIS A 434 22.97 -4.97 0.07
N SER A 435 23.41 -4.74 -1.16
CA SER A 435 24.71 -5.19 -1.68
C SER A 435 25.91 -4.68 -0.86
N LEU A 436 25.86 -3.42 -0.46
CA LEU A 436 26.81 -2.78 0.44
C LEU A 436 26.27 -2.76 1.88
N SER A 437 27.11 -3.19 2.84
CA SER A 437 26.83 -3.06 4.26
C SER A 437 26.46 -1.62 4.63
N ARG A 438 25.61 -1.46 5.66
CA ARG A 438 25.34 -0.13 6.25
C ARG A 438 26.70 0.47 6.64
N SER A 439 27.04 1.63 6.09
CA SER A 439 28.33 2.28 6.37
C SER A 439 28.47 2.48 7.88
N ALA A 440 29.47 1.84 8.48
CA ALA A 440 29.69 1.93 9.92
C ALA A 440 29.92 3.39 10.31
N ALA A 441 28.96 3.97 11.02
CA ALA A 441 29.06 5.32 11.53
C ALA A 441 30.09 5.36 12.68
N GLY A 442 31.35 5.59 12.32
CA GLY A 442 32.34 6.18 13.21
C GLY A 442 32.77 5.36 14.44
N HIS A 443 33.20 4.11 14.27
CA HIS A 443 34.18 3.52 15.19
C HIS A 443 35.43 3.05 14.43
N ILE A 444 36.40 3.97 14.33
CA ILE A 444 37.79 3.62 14.04
C ILE A 444 38.36 2.98 15.31
N THR A 445 38.16 1.68 15.48
CA THR A 445 39.04 0.87 16.30
C THR A 445 40.18 0.41 15.42
N ALA A 446 41.36 1.01 15.62
CA ALA A 446 42.58 0.58 14.97
C ALA A 446 42.99 -0.80 15.52
N THR A 447 42.53 -1.87 14.87
CA THR A 447 43.07 -3.21 15.08
C THR A 447 44.46 -3.25 14.45
N GLN A 448 45.49 -3.12 15.30
CA GLN A 448 46.85 -3.46 14.90
C GLN A 448 46.87 -4.92 14.46
N ALA A 449 47.10 -5.15 13.18
CA ALA A 449 47.41 -6.48 12.68
C ALA A 449 48.83 -6.83 13.14
N GLU A 450 48.94 -7.76 14.09
CA GLU A 450 50.22 -8.41 14.41
C GLU A 450 50.68 -9.23 13.20
N GLY A 451 51.43 -8.60 12.31
CA GLY A 451 52.13 -9.27 11.24
C GLY A 451 53.24 -10.15 11.81
N ARG A 452 52.97 -11.45 11.99
CA ARG A 452 54.04 -12.47 12.05
C ARG A 452 54.75 -12.53 10.70
N GLY A 453 55.78 -11.69 10.55
CA GLY A 453 56.79 -11.84 9.52
C GLY A 453 57.96 -12.64 10.08
N ASP A 454 58.21 -13.82 9.52
CA ASP A 454 59.41 -14.61 9.83
C ASP A 454 60.65 -13.80 9.45
N CYS A 455 61.57 -13.62 10.41
CA CYS A 455 62.80 -12.87 10.22
C CYS A 455 63.99 -13.83 10.26
N GLU A 456 64.46 -14.26 9.09
CA GLU A 456 65.62 -15.14 8.97
C GLU A 456 66.90 -14.48 9.53
N THR A 457 67.55 -15.16 10.46
CA THR A 457 68.77 -14.67 11.10
C THR A 457 69.98 -14.76 10.17
N ASN A 458 70.43 -13.63 9.62
CA ASN A 458 71.67 -13.55 8.86
C ASN A 458 72.75 -12.74 9.61
N VAL A 459 73.45 -13.41 10.54
CA VAL A 459 74.53 -12.81 11.34
C VAL A 459 75.84 -12.80 10.53
N ARG A 460 76.17 -11.66 9.90
CA ARG A 460 77.52 -11.43 9.35
C ARG A 460 78.46 -10.87 10.42
N ARG A 461 79.43 -11.69 10.85
CA ARG A 461 80.58 -11.26 11.65
C ARG A 461 81.49 -10.34 10.83
N SER A 462 81.89 -9.20 11.40
CA SER A 462 83.16 -8.55 11.06
C SER A 462 84.14 -8.66 12.24
N LYS A 463 85.38 -9.03 11.90
CA LYS A 463 86.60 -8.77 12.70
C LYS A 463 87.09 -7.35 12.29
N THR A 464 87.98 -6.61 12.96
CA THR A 464 88.93 -6.91 14.06
C THR A 464 89.42 -5.58 14.68
N SER A 465 89.94 -5.61 15.92
CA SER A 465 91.02 -4.76 16.50
C SER A 465 91.42 -3.45 15.78
N LEU A 466 91.45 -2.31 16.48
CA LEU A 466 92.41 -2.00 17.56
C LEU A 466 91.88 -0.92 18.51
#